data_AF-A0A6L3ER94-F1
#
_entry.id   AF-A0A6L3ER94-F1
#
_cell.length_a   1.000
_cell.length_b   1.000
_cell.length_c   1.000
_cell.angle_alpha   90.00
_cell.angle_beta   90.00
_cell.angle_gamma   90.00
#
_symmetry.space_group_name_H-M   'P 1'
#
loop_
_entity.id
_entity.type
_entity.pdbx_description
1 polymer ?
#
loop_
_entity_poly.entity_id
_entity_poly.type
_entity_poly.pdbx_seq_one_letter_code
_entity_poly.pdbx_strand_id
1 'polypeptide(L)'
;MNRKNFVRISLFSIVLLGLVLFVGAGTAGASNKFQTTVVTLTFDNLEDLGADFVYEGWAIIDGAPVSTGTFTVDAKGKLSQRNFTVAARPKKIDAIVVTIEPYPDPDPAPSATHILAGDVNKRRAALTAGHPAALGNDFQSAAGSYILAVPSSSSTPYTNGIWWLDPAAGPGPGLELPVLPAGWVYEGWIVGGNGPVSTGTFTDVAAADSDAGGPYAGLDGTPPFPGQDFVNPPTNLVDYAAVISIEPYPDNSAAPFTFKPLVNTIEDPGAPGVSQSMSNNADGFPTGYARLTRGARYQVTLENLTYGQPFSPPVAITHRRSSQMFVPNNRNALAAIEAIAEDGNQSLAVEFFNRKRFVTDVVDVGMPLTPHGTTVGNFSDTVTFEIVARPGDRLSLAGMLICTNDGLVIASDAHLPRYGSVSYGLEGFDAGTEDNTELSSHIVDACSALGPVVLQGDPNGNENDAVDTNPAQGILWHPGIQGHGDLQDVHDWDGDVATLTIERID
;
A
#
# COMPACT_ATOMS: atom_id res chain seq x y z
N MET A 1 -3.65 -13.54 -54.71
CA MET A 1 -3.26 -14.84 -54.12
C MET A 1 -2.22 -14.54 -53.04
N ASN A 2 -2.60 -14.75 -51.77
CA ASN A 2 -1.81 -14.81 -50.52
C ASN A 2 -0.87 -13.64 -50.13
N ARG A 3 -1.22 -12.81 -49.13
CA ARG A 3 -1.18 -13.00 -47.64
C ARG A 3 0.22 -13.15 -47.05
N LYS A 4 0.56 -12.22 -46.13
CA LYS A 4 1.13 -12.39 -44.77
C LYS A 4 1.41 -10.98 -44.20
N ASN A 5 0.52 -10.41 -43.39
CA ASN A 5 0.35 -10.56 -41.93
C ASN A 5 1.52 -9.95 -41.13
N PHE A 6 1.36 -8.68 -40.75
CA PHE A 6 2.02 -8.11 -39.58
C PHE A 6 1.31 -8.61 -38.32
N VAL A 7 2.08 -9.18 -37.39
CA VAL A 7 1.62 -9.59 -36.07
C VAL A 7 1.67 -8.37 -35.15
N ARG A 8 0.50 -7.97 -34.62
CA ARG A 8 0.38 -7.09 -33.46
C ARG A 8 0.62 -7.93 -32.21
N ILE A 9 1.55 -7.50 -31.36
CA ILE A 9 1.72 -8.03 -30.00
C ILE A 9 0.80 -7.20 -29.11
N SER A 10 -0.32 -7.78 -28.69
CA SER A 10 -1.17 -7.25 -27.63
C SER A 10 -0.70 -7.84 -26.30
N LEU A 11 -0.23 -7.00 -25.38
CA LEU A 11 -0.16 -7.38 -23.96
C LEU A 11 -1.58 -7.33 -23.39
N PHE A 12 -2.13 -8.49 -23.07
CA PHE A 12 -3.33 -8.63 -22.25
C PHE A 12 -2.88 -8.75 -20.79
N SER A 13 -3.13 -7.72 -19.99
CA SER A 13 -3.09 -7.83 -18.53
C SER A 13 -4.40 -8.48 -18.08
N ILE A 14 -4.31 -9.71 -17.58
CA ILE A 14 -5.42 -10.43 -16.96
C ILE A 14 -5.52 -9.93 -15.51
N VAL A 15 -6.54 -9.13 -15.23
CA VAL A 15 -6.99 -8.86 -13.85
C VAL A 15 -7.90 -10.02 -13.45
N LEU A 16 -7.42 -10.87 -12.56
CA LEU A 16 -8.19 -12.00 -12.03
C LEU A 16 -9.14 -11.48 -10.94
N LEU A 17 -10.40 -11.23 -11.30
CA LEU A 17 -11.46 -10.89 -10.35
C LEU A 17 -11.89 -12.19 -9.62
N GLY A 18 -11.44 -12.38 -8.39
CA GLY A 18 -11.81 -13.51 -7.55
C GLY A 18 -13.26 -13.40 -7.05
N LEU A 19 -14.21 -13.99 -7.78
CA LEU A 19 -15.58 -14.18 -7.32
C LEU A 19 -15.68 -15.40 -6.41
N VAL A 20 -15.77 -15.20 -5.09
CA VAL A 20 -16.06 -16.28 -4.13
C VAL A 20 -17.58 -16.52 -4.09
N LEU A 21 -18.02 -17.60 -4.73
CA LEU A 21 -19.40 -18.12 -4.63
C LEU A 21 -19.56 -19.01 -3.40
N PHE A 22 -20.26 -18.55 -2.37
CA PHE A 22 -20.77 -19.42 -1.31
C PHE A 22 -22.14 -19.99 -1.72
N VAL A 23 -22.19 -21.29 -2.02
CA VAL A 23 -23.44 -22.04 -2.11
C VAL A 23 -23.73 -22.65 -0.74
N GLY A 24 -24.72 -22.10 -0.02
CA GLY A 24 -25.26 -22.67 1.22
C GLY A 24 -26.77 -22.81 1.11
N ALA A 25 -27.24 -24.05 0.95
CA ALA A 25 -28.67 -24.40 1.01
C ALA A 25 -29.23 -24.11 2.42
N GLY A 26 -30.41 -23.50 2.47
CA GLY A 26 -30.91 -22.82 3.66
C GLY A 26 -31.52 -23.70 4.75
N THR A 27 -31.59 -23.10 5.95
CA THR A 27 -32.74 -23.14 6.85
C THR A 27 -32.84 -21.79 7.56
N ALA A 28 -33.99 -21.13 7.51
CA ALA A 28 -34.26 -19.88 8.22
C ALA A 28 -34.16 -20.09 9.75
N GLY A 29 -33.21 -19.40 10.38
CA GLY A 29 -33.02 -19.42 11.83
C GLY A 29 -31.92 -18.46 12.29
N ALA A 30 -32.33 -17.39 12.98
CA ALA A 30 -31.52 -16.34 13.63
C ALA A 30 -30.65 -15.45 12.73
N SER A 31 -30.89 -14.13 12.80
CA SER A 31 -30.11 -13.09 12.14
C SER A 31 -28.65 -13.08 12.61
N ASN A 32 -27.77 -13.80 11.91
CA ASN A 32 -26.33 -13.60 12.03
C ASN A 32 -25.96 -12.29 11.32
N LYS A 33 -26.24 -11.16 11.98
CA LYS A 33 -25.68 -9.86 11.62
C LYS A 33 -24.17 -9.95 11.79
N PHE A 34 -23.47 -10.34 10.72
CA PHE A 34 -22.03 -10.11 10.59
C PHE A 34 -21.81 -8.63 10.87
N GLN A 35 -20.95 -8.30 11.83
CA GLN A 35 -20.58 -6.91 12.03
C GLN A 35 -19.17 -6.77 11.53
N THR A 36 -18.95 -5.80 10.66
CA THR A 36 -17.61 -5.46 10.20
C THR A 36 -16.83 -4.73 11.28
N THR A 37 -15.53 -4.98 11.34
CA THR A 37 -14.56 -4.17 12.09
C THR A 37 -13.72 -3.41 11.10
N VAL A 38 -13.54 -2.11 11.35
CA VAL A 38 -12.52 -1.30 10.69
C VAL A 38 -11.28 -1.31 11.57
N VAL A 39 -10.19 -1.88 11.06
CA VAL A 39 -8.86 -1.92 11.67
C VAL A 39 -8.06 -0.74 11.12
N THR A 40 -7.70 0.21 11.97
CA THR A 40 -6.80 1.31 11.59
C THR A 40 -5.39 1.00 12.05
N LEU A 41 -4.44 0.99 11.11
CA LEU A 41 -3.02 0.75 11.37
C LEU A 41 -2.20 2.04 11.27
N THR A 42 -1.28 2.20 12.22
CA THR A 42 -0.24 3.23 12.19
C THR A 42 1.08 2.59 12.60
N PHE A 43 2.16 2.98 11.95
CA PHE A 43 3.49 2.44 12.22
C PHE A 43 4.52 3.55 12.30
N ASP A 44 5.60 3.24 12.99
CA ASP A 44 6.83 4.01 13.04
C ASP A 44 7.97 3.08 12.59
N ASN A 45 8.89 3.59 11.76
CA ASN A 45 10.09 2.91 11.27
C ASN A 45 9.90 1.63 10.43
N LEU A 46 8.72 1.44 9.79
CA LEU A 46 8.62 0.47 8.68
C LEU A 46 9.34 1.01 7.44
N GLU A 47 10.04 0.13 6.74
CA GLU A 47 10.75 0.48 5.50
C GLU A 47 9.90 0.22 4.25
N ASP A 48 10.37 0.77 3.14
CA ASP A 48 9.84 0.49 1.80
C ASP A 48 10.41 -0.84 1.30
N LEU A 49 9.54 -1.82 1.08
CA LEU A 49 9.90 -3.18 0.67
C LEU A 49 10.17 -3.30 -0.85
N GLY A 50 9.96 -2.23 -1.61
CA GLY A 50 10.08 -2.25 -3.06
C GLY A 50 8.88 -2.91 -3.76
N ALA A 51 9.13 -3.41 -4.98
CA ALA A 51 8.05 -3.87 -5.88
C ALA A 51 7.65 -5.34 -5.69
N ASP A 52 8.55 -6.15 -5.13
CA ASP A 52 8.38 -7.61 -5.08
C ASP A 52 7.72 -8.09 -3.78
N PHE A 53 7.51 -7.20 -2.81
CA PHE A 53 6.92 -7.52 -1.50
C PHE A 53 5.97 -6.42 -1.02
N VAL A 54 4.99 -6.81 -0.22
CA VAL A 54 4.03 -5.93 0.45
C VAL A 54 3.88 -6.33 1.91
N TYR A 55 3.36 -5.43 2.73
CA TYR A 55 2.91 -5.80 4.07
C TYR A 55 1.49 -6.34 4.00
N GLU A 56 1.18 -7.34 4.82
CA GLU A 56 -0.19 -7.80 5.02
C GLU A 56 -0.57 -7.77 6.50
N GLY A 57 -1.76 -7.24 6.80
CA GLY A 57 -2.31 -7.26 8.14
C GLY A 57 -3.25 -8.44 8.33
N TRP A 58 -3.15 -9.13 9.47
CA TRP A 58 -3.97 -10.29 9.82
C TRP A 58 -4.69 -10.05 11.15
N ALA A 59 -6.00 -10.24 11.15
CA ALA A 59 -6.81 -10.33 12.36
C ALA A 59 -6.89 -11.80 12.81
N ILE A 60 -6.40 -12.09 14.01
CA ILE A 60 -6.52 -13.44 14.58
C ILE A 60 -7.90 -13.58 15.20
N ILE A 61 -8.72 -14.50 14.67
CA ILE A 61 -10.11 -14.71 15.08
C ILE A 61 -10.30 -16.19 15.44
N ASP A 62 -10.63 -16.46 16.70
CA ASP A 62 -10.81 -17.81 17.22
C ASP A 62 -9.59 -18.72 16.87
N GLY A 63 -8.39 -18.13 16.90
CA GLY A 63 -7.10 -18.77 16.60
C GLY A 63 -6.69 -18.85 15.12
N ALA A 64 -7.56 -18.45 14.18
CA ALA A 64 -7.25 -18.47 12.75
C ALA A 64 -6.86 -17.07 12.23
N PRO A 65 -5.83 -16.94 11.38
CA PRO A 65 -5.52 -15.69 10.71
C PRO A 65 -6.57 -15.38 9.64
N VAL A 66 -7.06 -14.14 9.64
CA VAL A 66 -7.94 -13.60 8.60
C VAL A 66 -7.31 -12.34 8.06
N SER A 67 -7.00 -12.32 6.76
CA SER A 67 -6.45 -11.14 6.10
C SER A 67 -7.34 -9.91 6.31
N THR A 68 -6.69 -8.79 6.56
CA THR A 68 -7.30 -7.46 6.58
C THR A 68 -7.05 -6.70 5.26
N GLY A 69 -6.17 -7.22 4.40
CA GLY A 69 -5.68 -6.58 3.18
C GLY A 69 -4.19 -6.22 3.27
N THR A 70 -3.62 -5.90 2.10
CA THR A 70 -2.21 -5.56 1.94
C THR A 70 -1.99 -4.04 1.89
N PHE A 71 -0.76 -3.61 2.19
CA PHE A 71 -0.34 -2.22 2.04
C PHE A 71 1.17 -2.12 1.80
N THR A 72 1.59 -0.96 1.30
CA THR A 72 2.98 -0.59 1.08
C THR A 72 3.32 0.61 1.93
N VAL A 73 4.61 0.82 2.15
CA VAL A 73 5.16 1.98 2.85
C VAL A 73 6.14 2.64 1.89
N ASP A 74 6.01 3.95 1.67
CA ASP A 74 6.97 4.67 0.83
C ASP A 74 8.26 5.00 1.60
N ALA A 75 9.30 5.46 0.88
CA ALA A 75 10.57 5.89 1.47
C ALA A 75 10.47 6.97 2.57
N LYS A 76 9.30 7.59 2.80
CA LYS A 76 9.04 8.56 3.88
C LYS A 76 8.28 7.94 5.06
N GLY A 77 8.08 6.62 5.07
CA GLY A 77 7.31 5.91 6.09
C GLY A 77 5.79 6.09 5.96
N LYS A 78 5.28 6.53 4.80
CA LYS A 78 3.86 6.76 4.60
C LYS A 78 3.19 5.53 3.99
N LEU A 79 2.15 5.06 4.66
CA LEU A 79 1.36 3.92 4.18
C LEU A 79 0.54 4.29 2.95
N SER A 80 0.39 3.35 2.01
CA SER A 80 -0.54 3.47 0.89
C SER A 80 -2.01 3.42 1.35
N GLN A 81 -2.32 2.61 2.36
CA GLN A 81 -3.63 2.50 2.99
C GLN A 81 -3.50 2.28 4.51
N ARG A 82 -4.39 2.87 5.31
CA ARG A 82 -4.33 2.76 6.79
C ARG A 82 -5.59 2.18 7.44
N ASN A 83 -6.70 2.10 6.72
CA ASN A 83 -7.93 1.51 7.23
C ASN A 83 -8.25 0.26 6.44
N PHE A 84 -8.53 -0.82 7.17
CA PHE A 84 -8.79 -2.15 6.64
C PHE A 84 -10.08 -2.67 7.23
N THR A 85 -10.73 -3.61 6.56
CA THR A 85 -12.02 -4.12 6.99
C THR A 85 -11.97 -5.63 7.20
N VAL A 86 -12.60 -6.10 8.27
CA VAL A 86 -12.66 -7.52 8.62
C VAL A 86 -14.10 -7.86 8.94
N ALA A 87 -14.62 -8.95 8.38
CA ALA A 87 -15.98 -9.44 8.57
C ALA A 87 -16.20 -10.12 9.95
N ALA A 88 -15.78 -9.45 11.03
CA ALA A 88 -15.91 -9.94 12.40
C ALA A 88 -16.15 -8.81 13.40
N ARG A 89 -16.82 -9.12 14.52
CA ARG A 89 -17.01 -8.16 15.62
C ARG A 89 -15.66 -7.85 16.27
N PRO A 90 -15.43 -6.61 16.77
CA PRO A 90 -14.16 -6.27 17.42
C PRO A 90 -13.80 -7.16 18.62
N LYS A 91 -14.79 -7.75 19.29
CA LYS A 91 -14.60 -8.64 20.45
C LYS A 91 -14.16 -10.07 20.08
N LYS A 92 -14.12 -10.37 18.79
CA LYS A 92 -13.74 -11.68 18.23
C LYS A 92 -12.33 -11.67 17.64
N ILE A 93 -11.69 -10.50 17.63
CA ILE A 93 -10.32 -10.36 17.14
C ILE A 93 -9.43 -10.35 18.37
N ASP A 94 -8.61 -11.39 18.50
CA ASP A 94 -7.77 -11.66 19.66
C ASP A 94 -6.42 -10.94 19.54
N ALA A 95 -5.85 -10.90 18.34
CA ALA A 95 -4.59 -10.22 18.05
C ALA A 95 -4.60 -9.63 16.63
N ILE A 96 -3.68 -8.68 16.41
CA ILE A 96 -3.31 -8.21 15.08
C ILE A 96 -1.86 -8.62 14.82
N VAL A 97 -1.61 -9.18 13.64
CA VAL A 97 -0.30 -9.60 13.15
C VAL A 97 -0.04 -8.87 11.83
N VAL A 98 1.22 -8.54 11.56
CA VAL A 98 1.68 -7.97 10.29
C VAL A 98 2.80 -8.85 9.78
N THR A 99 2.73 -9.22 8.52
CA THR A 99 3.74 -10.03 7.81
C THR A 99 4.30 -9.27 6.62
N ILE A 100 5.43 -9.75 6.13
CA ILE A 100 5.98 -9.40 4.81
C ILE A 100 5.57 -10.51 3.84
N GLU A 101 4.85 -10.17 2.78
CA GLU A 101 4.30 -11.11 1.80
C GLU A 101 4.90 -10.85 0.41
N PRO A 102 5.16 -11.90 -0.40
CA PRO A 102 5.57 -11.72 -1.79
C PRO A 102 4.47 -11.03 -2.60
N TYR A 103 4.83 -10.32 -3.66
CA TYR A 103 3.89 -9.67 -4.55
C TYR A 103 4.23 -9.94 -6.02
N PRO A 104 3.35 -10.63 -6.80
CA PRO A 104 2.06 -11.18 -6.40
C PRO A 104 2.18 -12.43 -5.50
N ASP A 105 1.28 -12.55 -4.51
CA ASP A 105 1.25 -13.68 -3.59
C ASP A 105 0.38 -14.84 -4.10
N PRO A 106 0.95 -16.05 -4.33
CA PRO A 106 0.16 -17.23 -4.67
C PRO A 106 -0.45 -17.96 -3.47
N ASP A 107 -0.01 -17.72 -2.24
CA ASP A 107 -0.50 -18.41 -1.03
C ASP A 107 -1.38 -17.46 -0.19
N PRO A 108 -2.66 -17.79 0.05
CA PRO A 108 -3.53 -16.94 0.87
C PRO A 108 -3.28 -17.06 2.38
N ALA A 109 -2.32 -17.88 2.83
CA ALA A 109 -1.91 -17.97 4.24
C ALA A 109 -0.77 -16.98 4.55
N PRO A 110 -0.63 -16.51 5.82
CA PRO A 110 0.48 -15.64 6.19
C PRO A 110 1.83 -16.30 5.91
N SER A 111 2.80 -15.56 5.36
CA SER A 111 4.18 -16.02 5.28
C SER A 111 4.76 -16.30 6.67
N ALA A 112 5.91 -16.97 6.70
CA ALA A 112 6.66 -17.14 7.94
C ALA A 112 7.22 -15.82 8.50
N THR A 113 7.37 -14.78 7.68
CA THR A 113 8.07 -13.53 8.02
C THR A 113 7.14 -12.55 8.73
N HIS A 114 6.87 -12.83 10.00
CA HIS A 114 6.04 -12.00 10.87
C HIS A 114 6.88 -10.85 11.46
N ILE A 115 6.54 -9.60 11.12
CA ILE A 115 7.33 -8.42 11.50
C ILE A 115 6.84 -7.80 12.81
N LEU A 116 5.54 -7.64 13.00
CA LEU A 116 4.95 -6.99 14.16
C LEU A 116 3.66 -7.68 14.58
N ALA A 117 3.44 -7.84 15.88
CA ALA A 117 2.19 -8.37 16.38
C ALA A 117 1.81 -7.78 17.74
N GLY A 118 0.53 -7.89 18.11
CA GLY A 118 0.03 -7.46 19.40
C GLY A 118 -1.39 -7.93 19.71
N ASP A 119 -1.61 -8.31 20.97
CA ASP A 119 -2.92 -8.67 21.51
C ASP A 119 -3.88 -7.48 21.52
N VAL A 120 -5.14 -7.75 21.19
CA VAL A 120 -6.21 -6.76 21.24
C VAL A 120 -6.74 -6.63 22.66
N ASN A 121 -6.50 -5.46 23.27
CA ASN A 121 -7.09 -5.08 24.55
C ASN A 121 -7.90 -3.78 24.40
N LYS A 122 -9.16 -3.79 24.84
CA LYS A 122 -10.08 -2.62 24.73
C LYS A 122 -10.12 -2.03 23.31
N ARG A 123 -10.13 -2.89 22.28
CA ARG A 123 -10.15 -2.55 20.84
C ARG A 123 -8.88 -1.84 20.33
N ARG A 124 -7.75 -2.09 20.98
CA ARG A 124 -6.46 -1.48 20.70
C ARG A 124 -5.39 -2.55 20.80
N ALA A 125 -4.37 -2.51 19.95
CA ALA A 125 -3.19 -3.36 20.06
C ALA A 125 -1.94 -2.52 19.81
N ALA A 126 -0.95 -2.63 20.68
CA ALA A 126 0.41 -2.14 20.40
C ALA A 126 1.15 -3.28 19.71
N LEU A 127 1.72 -3.01 18.54
CA LEU A 127 2.35 -3.99 17.68
C LEU A 127 3.87 -3.85 17.82
N THR A 128 4.55 -4.94 18.16
CA THR A 128 5.99 -4.95 18.42
C THR A 128 6.63 -6.21 17.85
N ALA A 129 7.91 -6.12 17.51
CA ALA A 129 8.71 -7.28 17.13
C ALA A 129 8.80 -8.32 18.26
N GLY A 130 8.83 -7.88 19.52
CA GLY A 130 8.93 -8.75 20.70
C GLY A 130 7.70 -9.60 21.01
N HIS A 131 6.60 -9.44 20.28
CA HIS A 131 5.41 -10.25 20.48
C HIS A 131 5.66 -11.70 20.03
N PRO A 132 5.15 -12.75 20.73
CA PRO A 132 5.37 -14.15 20.36
C PRO A 132 4.88 -14.57 18.96
N ALA A 133 3.99 -13.78 18.37
CA ALA A 133 3.51 -13.96 16.98
C ALA A 133 4.27 -13.08 15.97
N ALA A 134 5.41 -12.51 16.35
CA ALA A 134 6.36 -11.79 15.50
C ALA A 134 7.75 -12.44 15.70
N LEU A 135 8.81 -11.66 15.99
CA LEU A 135 10.12 -12.21 16.33
C LEU A 135 10.13 -12.95 17.69
N GLY A 136 9.19 -12.65 18.58
CA GLY A 136 9.11 -13.27 19.91
C GLY A 136 10.20 -12.82 20.89
N ASN A 137 11.00 -11.84 20.51
CA ASN A 137 12.05 -11.23 21.33
C ASN A 137 12.20 -9.74 20.96
N ASP A 138 12.45 -8.88 21.95
CA ASP A 138 12.63 -7.44 21.74
C ASP A 138 14.08 -7.04 21.45
N PHE A 139 15.00 -8.00 21.48
CA PHE A 139 16.43 -7.86 21.21
C PHE A 139 17.19 -6.92 22.15
N GLN A 140 16.59 -6.50 23.27
CA GLN A 140 17.23 -5.59 24.22
C GLN A 140 18.41 -6.22 24.98
N SER A 141 18.48 -7.55 24.98
CA SER A 141 19.59 -8.32 25.55
C SER A 141 20.63 -8.77 24.52
N ALA A 142 20.42 -8.47 23.23
CA ALA A 142 21.38 -8.81 22.20
C ALA A 142 22.71 -8.09 22.47
N ALA A 143 23.80 -8.85 22.42
CA ALA A 143 25.15 -8.34 22.64
C ALA A 143 26.10 -8.97 21.64
N GLY A 144 27.23 -8.29 21.41
CA GLY A 144 28.21 -8.80 20.48
C GLY A 144 29.53 -8.06 20.51
N SER A 145 30.54 -8.73 19.99
CA SER A 145 31.83 -8.17 19.67
C SER A 145 32.39 -8.82 18.41
N TYR A 146 33.37 -8.17 17.81
CA TYR A 146 34.11 -8.69 16.68
C TYR A 146 35.60 -8.37 16.85
N ILE A 147 36.44 -9.03 16.05
CA ILE A 147 37.85 -8.72 15.91
C ILE A 147 38.16 -8.33 14.46
N LEU A 148 39.26 -7.59 14.27
CA LEU A 148 39.87 -7.42 12.95
C LEU A 148 41.00 -8.44 12.77
N ALA A 149 40.92 -9.26 11.73
CA ALA A 149 41.91 -10.28 11.37
C ALA A 149 41.69 -10.73 9.92
N VAL A 150 42.74 -11.23 9.27
CA VAL A 150 42.65 -11.83 7.91
C VAL A 150 43.27 -13.23 7.90
N PRO A 151 42.58 -14.26 8.43
CA PRO A 151 43.11 -15.61 8.52
C PRO A 151 43.42 -16.24 7.15
N SER A 152 42.70 -15.84 6.09
CA SER A 152 42.86 -16.38 4.74
C SER A 152 44.09 -15.84 3.97
N SER A 153 44.85 -14.91 4.56
CA SER A 153 46.07 -14.34 3.95
C SER A 153 47.06 -13.81 4.98
N SER A 154 48.28 -14.34 4.95
CA SER A 154 49.40 -13.83 5.76
C SER A 154 50.01 -12.49 5.31
N SER A 155 49.60 -11.98 4.14
CA SER A 155 50.20 -10.78 3.51
C SER A 155 49.29 -9.55 3.51
N THR A 156 48.02 -9.72 3.88
CA THR A 156 47.02 -8.65 3.90
C THR A 156 46.96 -8.04 5.31
N PRO A 157 46.85 -6.71 5.44
CA PRO A 157 46.66 -6.07 6.75
C PRO A 157 45.44 -6.64 7.50
N TYR A 158 45.55 -6.80 8.82
CA TYR A 158 44.46 -7.34 9.65
C TYR A 158 43.18 -6.50 9.62
N THR A 159 43.29 -5.22 9.28
CA THR A 159 42.18 -4.27 9.10
C THR A 159 41.28 -4.61 7.90
N ASN A 160 41.64 -5.62 7.11
CA ASN A 160 40.90 -6.01 5.91
C ASN A 160 40.07 -7.28 6.11
N GLY A 161 39.73 -7.63 7.34
CA GLY A 161 38.81 -8.72 7.64
C GLY A 161 38.18 -8.52 9.00
N ILE A 162 36.95 -9.01 9.13
CA ILE A 162 36.12 -8.86 10.32
C ILE A 162 35.54 -10.21 10.69
N TRP A 163 35.62 -10.57 11.97
CA TRP A 163 35.13 -11.85 12.47
C TRP A 163 34.40 -11.66 13.80
N TRP A 164 33.15 -12.11 13.89
CA TRP A 164 32.34 -12.10 15.11
C TRP A 164 32.70 -13.27 16.02
N LEU A 165 33.90 -13.17 16.57
CA LEU A 165 34.65 -14.25 17.20
C LEU A 165 35.36 -13.70 18.45
N ASP A 166 35.28 -14.43 19.55
CA ASP A 166 36.10 -14.18 20.75
C ASP A 166 37.33 -15.11 20.74
N PRO A 167 38.56 -14.58 20.63
CA PRO A 167 39.76 -15.41 20.60
C PRO A 167 40.20 -15.97 21.97
N ALA A 168 39.53 -15.65 23.09
CA ALA A 168 39.95 -16.07 24.43
C ALA A 168 39.89 -17.60 24.65
N ALA A 169 40.91 -18.19 25.31
CA ALA A 169 41.00 -19.60 25.77
C ALA A 169 40.65 -20.72 24.75
N GLY A 170 40.48 -20.39 23.47
CA GLY A 170 39.98 -21.26 22.41
C GLY A 170 38.82 -20.52 21.71
N PRO A 171 38.92 -20.24 20.39
CA PRO A 171 38.02 -19.31 19.74
C PRO A 171 36.55 -19.71 19.95
N GLY A 172 35.73 -18.77 20.41
CA GLY A 172 34.30 -18.91 20.66
C GLY A 172 33.48 -17.87 19.89
N PRO A 173 32.14 -17.97 19.93
CA PRO A 173 31.27 -17.00 19.28
C PRO A 173 31.43 -15.62 19.89
N GLY A 174 31.56 -14.59 19.05
CA GLY A 174 31.58 -13.19 19.51
C GLY A 174 30.19 -12.59 19.73
N LEU A 175 29.13 -13.33 19.39
CA LEU A 175 27.73 -12.87 19.40
C LEU A 175 26.89 -13.62 20.44
N GLU A 176 26.02 -12.88 21.12
CA GLU A 176 24.96 -13.40 21.98
C GLU A 176 23.62 -12.89 21.45
N LEU A 177 22.97 -13.71 20.61
CA LEU A 177 21.73 -13.37 19.91
C LEU A 177 20.61 -14.36 20.26
N PRO A 178 19.34 -13.89 20.34
CA PRO A 178 18.17 -14.77 20.39
C PRO A 178 18.11 -15.79 19.24
N VAL A 179 17.35 -16.86 19.41
CA VAL A 179 17.02 -17.76 18.29
C VAL A 179 15.92 -17.12 17.46
N LEU A 180 16.11 -17.05 16.14
CA LEU A 180 15.11 -16.51 15.22
C LEU A 180 14.00 -17.52 14.91
N PRO A 181 12.74 -17.07 14.78
CA PRO A 181 11.68 -17.89 14.20
C PRO A 181 11.91 -18.11 12.70
N ALA A 182 11.15 -19.04 12.10
CA ALA A 182 11.18 -19.26 10.66
C ALA A 182 10.84 -17.97 9.88
N GLY A 183 11.38 -17.84 8.67
CA GLY A 183 11.20 -16.65 7.83
C GLY A 183 12.18 -15.51 8.14
N TRP A 184 13.16 -15.74 9.03
CA TRP A 184 14.20 -14.78 9.40
C TRP A 184 15.58 -15.45 9.46
N VAL A 185 16.61 -14.66 9.15
CA VAL A 185 18.03 -15.05 9.27
C VAL A 185 18.83 -13.87 9.81
N TYR A 186 19.99 -14.09 10.43
CA TYR A 186 20.92 -13.01 10.71
C TYR A 186 21.81 -12.75 9.51
N GLU A 187 22.25 -11.51 9.33
CA GLU A 187 23.27 -11.18 8.34
C GLU A 187 24.28 -10.20 8.92
N GLY A 188 25.56 -10.45 8.64
CA GLY A 188 26.64 -9.54 8.97
C GLY A 188 26.89 -8.57 7.81
N TRP A 189 27.26 -7.34 8.14
CA TRP A 189 27.56 -6.31 7.15
C TRP A 189 28.73 -5.45 7.57
N ILE A 190 29.48 -5.01 6.55
CA ILE A 190 30.30 -3.81 6.62
C ILE A 190 29.65 -2.70 5.79
N VAL A 191 29.68 -1.46 6.27
CA VAL A 191 29.08 -0.32 5.55
C VAL A 191 30.11 0.79 5.42
N GLY A 192 30.57 1.04 4.19
CA GLY A 192 31.56 2.06 3.87
C GLY A 192 31.06 3.09 2.87
N GLY A 193 31.97 3.88 2.30
CA GLY A 193 31.63 4.96 1.36
C GLY A 193 30.97 4.49 0.05
N ASN A 194 31.10 3.21 -0.31
CA ASN A 194 30.49 2.61 -1.49
C ASN A 194 29.14 1.91 -1.20
N GLY A 195 28.66 1.97 0.06
CA GLY A 195 27.45 1.28 0.50
C GLY A 195 27.72 0.04 1.37
N PRO A 196 26.67 -0.71 1.72
CA PRO A 196 26.76 -1.94 2.49
C PRO A 196 27.33 -3.09 1.65
N VAL A 197 28.09 -3.96 2.30
CA VAL A 197 28.56 -5.24 1.76
C VAL A 197 28.26 -6.31 2.80
N SER A 198 27.51 -7.32 2.38
CA SER A 198 27.23 -8.51 3.20
C SER A 198 28.53 -9.24 3.52
N THR A 199 28.59 -9.79 4.73
CA THR A 199 29.62 -10.74 5.17
C THR A 199 29.06 -12.15 5.32
N GLY A 200 27.87 -12.42 4.77
CA GLY A 200 27.21 -13.73 4.90
C GLY A 200 26.06 -13.76 5.90
N THR A 201 25.13 -14.69 5.63
CA THR A 201 23.96 -14.97 6.46
C THR A 201 24.21 -16.14 7.41
N PHE A 202 23.61 -16.14 8.59
CA PHE A 202 23.77 -17.21 9.58
C PHE A 202 22.55 -17.37 10.49
N THR A 203 22.41 -18.57 11.07
CA THR A 203 21.39 -18.87 12.10
C THR A 203 22.00 -19.38 13.40
N ASP A 204 23.28 -19.76 13.38
CA ASP A 204 24.04 -20.21 14.54
C ASP A 204 25.29 -19.34 14.68
N VAL A 205 25.37 -18.61 15.80
CA VAL A 205 26.49 -17.72 16.12
C VAL A 205 27.82 -18.46 16.32
N ALA A 206 27.77 -19.78 16.55
CA ALA A 206 28.94 -20.63 16.78
C ALA A 206 29.33 -21.47 15.54
N ALA A 207 28.81 -21.14 14.36
CA ALA A 207 29.13 -21.78 13.10
C ALA A 207 29.52 -20.75 12.03
N ALA A 208 30.15 -21.22 10.94
CA ALA A 208 30.37 -20.37 9.77
C ALA A 208 29.04 -19.90 9.18
N ASP A 209 29.03 -18.68 8.64
CA ASP A 209 27.95 -18.14 7.83
C ASP A 209 27.87 -18.84 6.45
N SER A 210 26.96 -18.34 5.61
CA SER A 210 26.60 -18.94 4.33
C SER A 210 27.73 -19.03 3.31
N ASP A 211 28.77 -18.21 3.44
CA ASP A 211 29.89 -18.11 2.50
C ASP A 211 31.27 -18.17 3.16
N ALA A 212 31.34 -18.46 4.46
CA ALA A 212 32.57 -18.60 5.24
C ALA A 212 33.47 -17.37 5.10
N GLY A 213 34.68 -17.49 4.54
CA GLY A 213 35.53 -16.32 4.30
C GLY A 213 34.98 -15.31 3.29
N GLY A 214 33.87 -15.62 2.63
CA GLY A 214 33.25 -14.84 1.58
C GLY A 214 34.03 -14.81 0.27
N PRO A 215 33.47 -14.18 -0.78
CA PRO A 215 34.04 -14.19 -2.14
C PRO A 215 35.36 -13.45 -2.28
N TYR A 216 35.76 -12.64 -1.29
CA TYR A 216 36.97 -11.82 -1.31
C TYR A 216 38.12 -12.40 -0.48
N ALA A 217 37.94 -13.59 0.13
CA ALA A 217 38.97 -14.27 0.90
C ALA A 217 40.21 -14.64 0.08
N GLY A 218 41.33 -14.84 0.78
CA GLY A 218 42.53 -15.44 0.24
C GLY A 218 42.43 -16.97 0.12
N LEU A 219 43.59 -17.63 -0.04
CA LEU A 219 43.67 -19.07 -0.28
C LEU A 219 43.85 -19.90 1.00
N ASP A 220 44.19 -19.24 2.12
CA ASP A 220 44.33 -19.91 3.41
C ASP A 220 42.96 -20.14 4.08
N GLY A 221 42.93 -20.93 5.15
CA GLY A 221 41.69 -21.28 5.85
C GLY A 221 41.11 -20.15 6.68
N THR A 222 39.81 -20.23 6.98
CA THR A 222 39.06 -19.24 7.76
C THR A 222 38.47 -19.84 9.03
N PRO A 223 38.17 -19.02 10.06
CA PRO A 223 37.47 -19.46 11.26
C PRO A 223 36.07 -20.00 10.95
N PRO A 224 35.55 -20.95 11.75
CA PRO A 224 34.19 -21.47 11.60
C PRO A 224 33.18 -20.62 12.38
N PHE A 225 33.19 -19.30 12.17
CA PHE A 225 32.30 -18.32 12.81
C PHE A 225 31.84 -17.30 11.77
N PRO A 226 30.78 -16.51 12.02
CA PRO A 226 30.40 -15.45 11.09
C PRO A 226 31.53 -14.43 10.91
N GLY A 227 31.78 -14.01 9.67
CA GLY A 227 32.86 -13.07 9.35
C GLY A 227 33.43 -13.26 7.95
N GLN A 228 34.17 -12.26 7.48
CA GLN A 228 34.69 -12.25 6.12
C GLN A 228 36.04 -11.55 6.02
N ASP A 229 36.87 -12.06 5.10
CA ASP A 229 38.12 -11.42 4.68
C ASP A 229 37.95 -10.69 3.34
N PHE A 230 38.58 -9.52 3.21
CA PHE A 230 38.60 -8.67 2.01
C PHE A 230 40.03 -8.56 1.47
N VAL A 231 40.53 -9.65 0.88
CA VAL A 231 41.89 -9.76 0.32
C VAL A 231 41.96 -9.23 -1.11
N ASN A 232 40.94 -9.49 -1.94
CA ASN A 232 40.95 -9.09 -3.34
C ASN A 232 39.58 -8.57 -3.83
N PRO A 233 39.41 -7.25 -4.02
CA PRO A 233 40.39 -6.21 -3.74
C PRO A 233 40.63 -6.01 -2.23
N PRO A 234 41.84 -5.62 -1.81
CA PRO A 234 42.11 -5.32 -0.41
C PRO A 234 41.29 -4.11 0.04
N THR A 235 40.49 -4.28 1.09
CA THR A 235 39.61 -3.22 1.62
C THR A 235 39.93 -2.96 3.08
N ASN A 236 40.36 -1.74 3.41
CA ASN A 236 40.54 -1.34 4.81
C ASN A 236 39.18 -1.00 5.43
N LEU A 237 38.83 -1.69 6.53
CA LEU A 237 37.54 -1.57 7.21
C LEU A 237 37.51 -0.50 8.31
N VAL A 238 38.65 0.11 8.65
CA VAL A 238 38.67 1.22 9.63
C VAL A 238 37.75 2.35 9.14
N ASP A 239 36.99 2.92 10.08
CA ASP A 239 35.93 3.92 9.87
C ASP A 239 34.66 3.41 9.16
N TYR A 240 34.58 2.12 8.78
CA TYR A 240 33.33 1.52 8.29
C TYR A 240 32.41 1.23 9.47
N ALA A 241 31.11 1.00 9.22
CA ALA A 241 30.23 0.44 10.23
C ALA A 241 30.20 -1.09 10.15
N ALA A 242 30.34 -1.76 11.28
CA ALA A 242 29.98 -3.17 11.46
C ALA A 242 28.51 -3.25 11.90
N VAL A 243 27.71 -4.08 11.23
CA VAL A 243 26.27 -4.23 11.52
C VAL A 243 25.91 -5.70 11.55
N ILE A 244 25.11 -6.10 12.54
CA ILE A 244 24.32 -7.33 12.48
C ILE A 244 22.86 -6.93 12.29
N SER A 245 22.22 -7.48 11.26
CA SER A 245 20.79 -7.31 10.99
C SER A 245 20.03 -8.63 11.11
N ILE A 246 18.70 -8.52 11.20
CA ILE A 246 17.74 -9.61 11.12
C ILE A 246 17.00 -9.42 9.80
N GLU A 247 17.26 -10.32 8.86
CA GLU A 247 16.81 -10.21 7.47
C GLU A 247 15.61 -11.12 7.22
N PRO A 248 14.61 -10.64 6.45
CA PRO A 248 13.54 -11.51 5.98
C PRO A 248 14.12 -12.63 5.11
N TYR A 249 13.56 -13.83 5.19
CA TYR A 249 13.98 -14.95 4.34
C TYR A 249 12.78 -15.52 3.58
N PRO A 250 12.74 -15.43 2.23
CA PRO A 250 13.78 -14.90 1.34
C PRO A 250 13.93 -13.37 1.40
N ASP A 251 15.16 -12.88 1.21
CA ASP A 251 15.50 -11.45 1.08
C ASP A 251 15.63 -11.06 -0.40
N ASN A 252 15.23 -9.83 -0.73
CA ASN A 252 15.38 -9.21 -2.05
C ASN A 252 16.17 -7.88 -2.00
N SER A 253 16.60 -7.45 -0.83
CA SER A 253 17.37 -6.23 -0.65
C SER A 253 18.86 -6.49 -0.80
N ALA A 254 19.59 -5.48 -1.29
CA ALA A 254 21.05 -5.45 -1.25
C ALA A 254 21.58 -4.63 -0.05
N ALA A 255 20.67 -4.11 0.78
CA ALA A 255 20.96 -3.28 1.94
C ALA A 255 20.37 -3.91 3.22
N PRO A 256 21.01 -3.72 4.39
CA PRO A 256 20.55 -4.33 5.63
C PRO A 256 19.14 -3.87 6.00
N PHE A 257 18.26 -4.83 6.31
CA PHE A 257 16.88 -4.58 6.75
C PHE A 257 16.83 -3.73 8.03
N THR A 258 15.67 -3.14 8.32
CA THR A 258 15.46 -2.18 9.41
C THR A 258 15.78 -2.76 10.80
N PHE A 259 15.63 -4.06 10.99
CA PHE A 259 16.02 -4.74 12.24
C PHE A 259 17.55 -4.90 12.34
N LYS A 260 18.22 -3.89 12.90
CA LYS A 260 19.66 -3.87 13.16
C LYS A 260 19.96 -3.91 14.67
N PRO A 261 19.92 -5.08 15.33
CA PRO A 261 20.10 -5.18 16.77
C PRO A 261 21.49 -4.75 17.25
N LEU A 262 22.55 -4.89 16.44
CA LEU A 262 23.91 -4.53 16.82
C LEU A 262 24.58 -3.68 15.75
N VAL A 263 25.19 -2.57 16.17
CA VAL A 263 25.95 -1.67 15.29
C VAL A 263 27.22 -1.18 16.00
N ASN A 264 28.27 -0.90 15.23
CA ASN A 264 29.50 -0.28 15.73
C ASN A 264 30.25 0.42 14.60
N THR A 265 30.99 1.50 14.93
CA THR A 265 31.99 2.07 14.01
C THR A 265 33.31 1.36 14.25
N ILE A 266 33.90 0.82 13.19
CA ILE A 266 35.13 0.04 13.25
C ILE A 266 36.32 0.95 13.53
N GLU A 267 36.98 0.72 14.66
CA GLU A 267 38.21 1.41 15.04
C GLU A 267 39.44 0.54 14.67
N ASP A 268 40.61 1.16 14.57
CA ASP A 268 41.88 0.41 14.53
C ASP A 268 42.31 0.08 15.96
N PRO A 269 42.25 -1.20 16.39
CA PRO A 269 42.63 -1.58 17.74
C PRO A 269 44.16 -1.67 17.94
N GLY A 270 44.96 -1.41 16.91
CA GLY A 270 46.42 -1.42 16.94
C GLY A 270 47.07 -2.81 16.88
N ALA A 271 46.29 -3.89 16.88
CA ALA A 271 46.75 -5.26 16.69
C ALA A 271 45.61 -6.19 16.20
N PRO A 272 45.92 -7.26 15.45
CA PRO A 272 44.92 -8.26 15.08
C PRO A 272 44.32 -8.95 16.31
N GLY A 273 43.05 -9.37 16.23
CA GLY A 273 42.43 -10.20 17.27
C GLY A 273 42.05 -9.45 18.55
N VAL A 274 42.15 -8.12 18.58
CA VAL A 274 41.63 -7.32 19.70
C VAL A 274 40.12 -7.15 19.54
N SER A 275 39.36 -7.55 20.56
CA SER A 275 37.90 -7.49 20.57
C SER A 275 37.40 -6.05 20.63
N GLN A 276 36.40 -5.75 19.79
CA GLN A 276 35.65 -4.50 19.74
C GLN A 276 34.19 -4.79 20.03
N SER A 277 33.64 -4.18 21.09
CA SER A 277 32.25 -4.36 21.49
C SER A 277 31.29 -3.60 20.58
N MET A 278 30.14 -4.20 20.28
CA MET A 278 29.07 -3.57 19.53
C MET A 278 28.02 -2.94 20.45
N SER A 279 27.38 -1.88 19.96
CA SER A 279 26.27 -1.22 20.64
C SER A 279 24.95 -1.87 20.26
N ASN A 280 24.10 -2.12 21.26
CA ASN A 280 22.72 -2.53 21.02
C ASN A 280 21.90 -1.37 20.42
N ASN A 281 21.10 -1.67 19.41
CA ASN A 281 20.29 -0.71 18.65
C ASN A 281 18.83 -1.20 18.46
N ALA A 282 18.36 -2.10 19.31
CA ALA A 282 17.01 -2.66 19.23
C ALA A 282 15.88 -1.65 19.54
N ASP A 283 16.18 -0.58 20.29
CA ASP A 283 15.26 0.53 20.54
C ASP A 283 14.72 1.19 19.25
N GLY A 284 15.46 1.08 18.14
CA GLY A 284 15.08 1.62 16.84
C GLY A 284 14.11 0.76 16.04
N PHE A 285 13.78 -0.45 16.52
CA PHE A 285 12.96 -1.40 15.76
C PHE A 285 11.57 -0.83 15.43
N PRO A 286 11.00 -1.19 14.28
CA PRO A 286 9.63 -0.82 13.94
C PRO A 286 8.64 -1.12 15.06
N THR A 287 7.68 -0.21 15.20
CA THR A 287 6.53 -0.40 16.09
C THR A 287 5.26 -0.03 15.36
N GLY A 288 4.14 -0.55 15.84
CA GLY A 288 2.85 -0.29 15.27
C GLY A 288 1.76 -0.15 16.30
N TYR A 289 0.61 0.31 15.83
CA TYR A 289 -0.56 0.44 16.65
C TYR A 289 -1.81 0.18 15.82
N ALA A 290 -2.65 -0.72 16.30
CA ALA A 290 -3.94 -1.03 15.71
C ALA A 290 -5.08 -0.48 16.56
N ARG A 291 -6.07 0.16 15.91
CA ARG A 291 -7.34 0.55 16.52
C ARG A 291 -8.50 -0.12 15.82
N LEU A 292 -9.28 -0.88 16.59
CA LEU A 292 -10.47 -1.55 16.10
C LEU A 292 -11.70 -0.68 16.37
N THR A 293 -12.48 -0.44 15.34
CA THR A 293 -13.74 0.29 15.43
C THR A 293 -14.85 -0.51 14.78
N ARG A 294 -16.06 -0.42 15.32
CA ARG A 294 -17.20 -1.07 14.70
C ARG A 294 -17.49 -0.38 13.36
N GLY A 295 -17.51 -1.18 12.31
CA GLY A 295 -17.95 -0.82 10.97
C GLY A 295 -19.38 -1.30 10.72
N ALA A 296 -19.88 -0.88 9.59
CA ALA A 296 -21.24 -1.05 9.14
C ALA A 296 -21.17 -1.10 7.61
N ARG A 297 -21.65 -2.19 7.00
CA ARG A 297 -21.67 -2.33 5.53
C ARG A 297 -22.92 -1.74 4.90
N TYR A 298 -22.73 -1.24 3.69
CA TYR A 298 -23.79 -0.71 2.85
C TYR A 298 -23.60 -1.18 1.42
N GLN A 299 -24.70 -1.46 0.74
CA GLN A 299 -24.74 -1.60 -0.70
C GLN A 299 -25.14 -0.25 -1.29
N VAL A 300 -24.32 0.28 -2.19
CA VAL A 300 -24.56 1.55 -2.87
C VAL A 300 -24.87 1.23 -4.33
N THR A 301 -25.95 1.81 -4.85
CA THR A 301 -26.32 1.75 -6.26
C THR A 301 -26.32 3.16 -6.82
N LEU A 302 -25.53 3.39 -7.85
CA LEU A 302 -25.51 4.63 -8.62
C LEU A 302 -26.11 4.35 -9.98
N GLU A 303 -27.15 5.09 -10.34
CA GLU A 303 -27.84 5.01 -11.64
C GLU A 303 -27.71 6.35 -12.35
N ASN A 304 -27.21 6.32 -13.59
CA ASN A 304 -27.15 7.46 -14.48
C ASN A 304 -28.54 7.71 -15.10
N LEU A 305 -29.04 8.93 -14.93
CA LEU A 305 -30.33 9.37 -15.45
C LEU A 305 -30.20 10.19 -16.74
N THR A 306 -28.98 10.59 -17.10
CA THR A 306 -28.74 11.41 -18.29
C THR A 306 -28.77 10.56 -19.56
N TYR A 307 -29.41 11.05 -20.61
CA TYR A 307 -29.40 10.40 -21.93
C TYR A 307 -28.15 10.75 -22.75
N GLY A 308 -27.44 11.81 -22.35
CA GLY A 308 -26.33 12.40 -23.08
C GLY A 308 -24.97 12.40 -22.40
N GLN A 309 -24.91 12.11 -21.09
CA GLN A 309 -23.68 12.20 -20.30
C GLN A 309 -23.29 10.83 -19.72
N PRO A 310 -22.36 10.11 -20.33
CA PRO A 310 -21.68 9.01 -19.64
C PRO A 310 -20.94 9.54 -18.40
N PHE A 311 -20.69 8.69 -17.42
CA PHE A 311 -19.84 9.05 -16.27
C PHE A 311 -18.48 8.35 -16.33
N SER A 312 -17.41 9.06 -15.95
CA SER A 312 -16.12 8.42 -15.69
C SER A 312 -16.21 7.53 -14.45
N PRO A 313 -15.26 6.58 -14.24
CA PRO A 313 -15.27 5.73 -13.06
C PRO A 313 -15.38 6.53 -11.75
N PRO A 314 -16.49 6.41 -11.00
CA PRO A 314 -16.65 7.20 -9.79
C PRO A 314 -15.73 6.72 -8.65
N VAL A 315 -15.41 7.64 -7.72
CA VAL A 315 -14.81 7.30 -6.42
C VAL A 315 -15.79 7.59 -5.32
N ALA A 316 -16.01 6.63 -4.45
CA ALA A 316 -16.79 6.79 -3.24
C ALA A 316 -15.88 6.76 -2.01
N ILE A 317 -16.13 7.65 -1.05
CA ILE A 317 -15.47 7.62 0.26
C ILE A 317 -16.49 7.65 1.38
N THR A 318 -16.22 6.88 2.44
CA THR A 318 -16.91 7.06 3.72
C THR A 318 -16.01 7.81 4.69
N HIS A 319 -16.52 8.85 5.34
CA HIS A 319 -15.67 9.75 6.10
C HIS A 319 -16.39 10.44 7.25
N ARG A 320 -15.61 10.97 8.20
CA ARG A 320 -16.11 11.95 9.18
C ARG A 320 -16.36 13.27 8.47
N ARG A 321 -17.27 14.08 9.01
CA ARG A 321 -17.57 15.44 8.49
C ARG A 321 -16.34 16.34 8.30
N SER A 322 -15.28 16.16 9.09
CA SER A 322 -14.02 16.92 8.96
C SER A 322 -13.13 16.50 7.78
N SER A 323 -13.52 15.47 7.01
CA SER A 323 -12.76 14.96 5.87
C SER A 323 -13.65 14.72 4.67
N GLN A 324 -14.60 15.64 4.47
CA GLN A 324 -15.38 15.73 3.25
C GLN A 324 -14.45 15.76 2.03
N MET A 325 -14.90 15.10 0.97
CA MET A 325 -14.22 15.08 -0.32
C MET A 325 -14.09 16.50 -0.88
N PHE A 326 -15.14 17.30 -0.69
CA PHE A 326 -15.24 18.67 -1.12
C PHE A 326 -15.15 19.61 0.08
N VAL A 327 -14.09 20.40 0.14
CA VAL A 327 -13.91 21.45 1.15
C VAL A 327 -13.44 22.71 0.44
N PRO A 328 -14.20 23.82 0.51
CA PRO A 328 -13.75 25.09 -0.03
C PRO A 328 -12.36 25.45 0.52
N ASN A 329 -11.41 25.75 -0.37
CA ASN A 329 -10.00 26.09 -0.08
C ASN A 329 -9.03 24.94 0.30
N ASN A 330 -9.41 23.66 0.16
CA ASN A 330 -8.46 22.56 0.33
C ASN A 330 -7.76 22.20 -1.00
N ARG A 331 -6.63 22.86 -1.28
CA ARG A 331 -5.89 22.70 -2.56
C ARG A 331 -5.49 21.28 -2.93
N ASN A 332 -5.18 20.42 -1.94
CA ASN A 332 -4.77 19.04 -2.27
C ASN A 332 -5.96 18.14 -2.61
N ALA A 333 -7.14 18.39 -2.03
CA ALA A 333 -8.35 17.75 -2.50
C ALA A 333 -8.76 18.32 -3.85
N LEU A 334 -8.53 19.62 -4.08
CA LEU A 334 -8.80 20.29 -5.35
C LEU A 334 -8.09 19.60 -6.52
N ALA A 335 -6.76 19.38 -6.43
CA ALA A 335 -6.02 18.70 -7.50
C ALA A 335 -6.51 17.26 -7.79
N ALA A 336 -7.00 16.54 -6.77
CA ALA A 336 -7.53 15.20 -6.95
C ALA A 336 -8.95 15.19 -7.54
N ILE A 337 -9.72 16.27 -7.33
CA ILE A 337 -11.05 16.46 -7.92
C ILE A 337 -10.94 17.01 -9.35
N GLU A 338 -9.99 17.92 -9.58
CA GLU A 338 -9.60 18.47 -10.89
C GLU A 338 -9.23 17.33 -11.85
N ALA A 339 -8.35 16.41 -11.44
CA ALA A 339 -8.03 15.22 -12.25
C ALA A 339 -9.24 14.31 -12.56
N ILE A 340 -10.26 14.28 -11.70
CA ILE A 340 -11.52 13.58 -12.02
C ILE A 340 -12.33 14.40 -13.02
N ALA A 341 -12.43 15.70 -12.80
CA ALA A 341 -13.25 16.61 -13.59
C ALA A 341 -12.76 16.73 -15.03
N GLU A 342 -11.46 16.88 -15.24
CA GLU A 342 -10.86 17.18 -16.54
C GLU A 342 -10.58 15.91 -17.36
N ASP A 343 -10.08 14.86 -16.71
CA ASP A 343 -9.61 13.65 -17.40
C ASP A 343 -10.41 12.39 -17.07
N GLY A 344 -11.36 12.48 -16.13
CA GLY A 344 -11.98 11.28 -15.56
C GLY A 344 -11.00 10.39 -14.80
N ASN A 345 -9.82 10.89 -14.41
CA ASN A 345 -8.77 10.13 -13.76
C ASN A 345 -8.93 10.11 -12.24
N GLN A 346 -9.43 8.99 -11.73
CA GLN A 346 -9.75 8.83 -10.33
C GLN A 346 -8.59 8.40 -9.42
N SER A 347 -7.45 8.02 -10.00
CA SER A 347 -6.33 7.41 -9.29
C SER A 347 -5.77 8.29 -8.18
N LEU A 348 -5.67 9.61 -8.44
CA LEU A 348 -5.17 10.58 -7.48
C LEU A 348 -6.09 10.74 -6.28
N ALA A 349 -7.41 10.71 -6.49
CA ALA A 349 -8.38 10.75 -5.39
C ALA A 349 -8.30 9.49 -4.52
N VAL A 350 -8.20 8.31 -5.14
CA VAL A 350 -8.04 7.04 -4.42
C VAL A 350 -6.79 7.06 -3.54
N GLU A 351 -5.63 7.44 -4.09
CA GLU A 351 -4.39 7.56 -3.33
C GLU A 351 -4.50 8.60 -2.20
N PHE A 352 -5.08 9.77 -2.50
CA PHE A 352 -5.20 10.87 -1.55
C PHE A 352 -6.05 10.48 -0.34
N PHE A 353 -7.23 9.88 -0.56
CA PHE A 353 -8.19 9.56 0.49
C PHE A 353 -7.81 8.32 1.30
N ASN A 354 -7.16 7.31 0.71
CA ASN A 354 -6.69 6.12 1.43
C ASN A 354 -5.72 6.43 2.58
N ARG A 355 -5.02 7.57 2.45
CA ARG A 355 -4.04 8.04 3.43
C ARG A 355 -4.64 8.97 4.49
N LYS A 356 -5.94 9.30 4.41
CA LYS A 356 -6.60 10.24 5.34
C LYS A 356 -7.09 9.57 6.61
N ARG A 357 -6.70 10.15 7.75
CA ARG A 357 -7.02 9.67 9.09
C ARG A 357 -8.52 9.51 9.38
N PHE A 358 -9.37 10.35 8.81
CA PHE A 358 -10.81 10.34 9.08
C PHE A 358 -11.67 9.90 7.89
N VAL A 359 -11.02 9.37 6.85
CA VAL A 359 -11.69 8.49 5.89
C VAL A 359 -11.70 7.08 6.51
N THR A 360 -12.78 6.35 6.30
CA THR A 360 -12.99 4.99 6.79
C THR A 360 -12.80 3.98 5.67
N ASP A 361 -13.34 4.28 4.49
CA ASP A 361 -13.28 3.42 3.32
C ASP A 361 -13.19 4.26 2.04
N VAL A 362 -12.55 3.71 1.02
CA VAL A 362 -12.37 4.31 -0.31
C VAL A 362 -12.66 3.22 -1.32
N VAL A 363 -13.60 3.48 -2.23
CA VAL A 363 -13.97 2.56 -3.28
C VAL A 363 -13.74 3.25 -4.62
N ASP A 364 -12.78 2.72 -5.38
CA ASP A 364 -12.71 2.93 -6.82
C ASP A 364 -13.75 2.01 -7.46
N VAL A 365 -14.75 2.59 -8.10
CA VAL A 365 -15.79 1.81 -8.80
C VAL A 365 -15.20 1.10 -10.02
N GLY A 366 -14.11 1.62 -10.59
CA GLY A 366 -13.29 0.95 -11.61
C GLY A 366 -13.95 0.79 -12.98
N MET A 367 -15.13 1.35 -13.19
CA MET A 367 -15.85 1.29 -14.46
C MET A 367 -16.68 2.57 -14.70
N PRO A 368 -16.73 3.08 -15.95
CA PRO A 368 -17.60 4.16 -16.31
C PRO A 368 -19.07 3.71 -16.32
N LEU A 369 -19.99 4.66 -16.21
CA LEU A 369 -21.43 4.42 -16.41
C LEU A 369 -21.84 4.96 -17.77
N THR A 370 -22.60 4.17 -18.52
CA THR A 370 -23.14 4.60 -19.82
C THR A 370 -24.35 5.52 -19.65
N PRO A 371 -24.80 6.22 -20.70
CA PRO A 371 -26.05 6.97 -20.66
C PRO A 371 -27.26 6.09 -20.31
N HIS A 372 -28.30 6.72 -19.77
CA HIS A 372 -29.53 6.08 -19.32
C HIS A 372 -30.14 5.14 -20.37
N GLY A 373 -30.47 3.93 -19.95
CA GLY A 373 -31.07 2.88 -20.77
C GLY A 373 -30.13 2.24 -21.78
N THR A 374 -28.82 2.52 -21.72
CA THR A 374 -27.83 1.98 -22.66
C THR A 374 -26.86 0.99 -21.99
N THR A 375 -26.14 0.23 -22.82
CA THR A 375 -25.09 -0.69 -22.40
C THR A 375 -24.03 -0.74 -23.49
N VAL A 376 -22.76 -0.57 -23.11
CA VAL A 376 -21.61 -0.62 -24.03
C VAL A 376 -20.60 -1.61 -23.48
N GLY A 377 -20.44 -2.75 -24.16
CA GLY A 377 -19.64 -3.85 -23.64
C GLY A 377 -20.20 -4.38 -22.33
N ASN A 378 -19.43 -4.27 -21.25
CA ASN A 378 -19.83 -4.66 -19.89
C ASN A 378 -20.25 -3.46 -19.02
N PHE A 379 -20.31 -2.26 -19.59
CA PHE A 379 -20.71 -1.05 -18.87
C PHE A 379 -22.20 -0.81 -19.05
N SER A 380 -22.87 -0.46 -17.95
CA SER A 380 -24.29 -0.11 -17.89
C SER A 380 -24.47 1.29 -17.30
N ASP A 381 -25.69 1.82 -17.41
CA ASP A 381 -26.11 3.04 -16.75
C ASP A 381 -26.19 2.92 -15.22
N THR A 382 -26.11 1.70 -14.69
CA THR A 382 -26.20 1.42 -13.26
C THR A 382 -25.00 0.62 -12.78
N VAL A 383 -24.49 0.96 -11.60
CA VAL A 383 -23.45 0.18 -10.89
C VAL A 383 -23.83 -0.03 -9.44
N THR A 384 -23.43 -1.18 -8.89
CA THR A 384 -23.60 -1.51 -7.48
C THR A 384 -22.26 -1.89 -6.86
N PHE A 385 -21.95 -1.32 -5.70
CA PHE A 385 -20.73 -1.60 -4.94
C PHE A 385 -20.99 -1.59 -3.43
N GLU A 386 -20.11 -2.22 -2.65
CA GLU A 386 -20.18 -2.19 -1.18
C GLU A 386 -19.28 -1.09 -0.61
N ILE A 387 -19.72 -0.45 0.47
CA ILE A 387 -18.87 0.44 1.29
C ILE A 387 -18.95 0.04 2.76
N VAL A 388 -17.91 0.35 3.52
CA VAL A 388 -17.87 0.24 4.98
C VAL A 388 -17.84 1.62 5.61
N ALA A 389 -18.64 1.85 6.64
CA ALA A 389 -18.65 3.11 7.36
C ALA A 389 -18.65 2.90 8.88
N ARG A 390 -18.05 3.83 9.63
CA ARG A 390 -18.20 3.87 11.09
C ARG A 390 -19.48 4.61 11.46
N PRO A 391 -20.01 4.42 12.68
CA PRO A 391 -21.14 5.21 13.17
C PRO A 391 -20.88 6.72 13.05
N GLY A 392 -21.77 7.42 12.35
CA GLY A 392 -21.71 8.87 12.13
C GLY A 392 -20.85 9.30 10.95
N ASP A 393 -20.28 8.36 10.18
CA ASP A 393 -19.66 8.68 8.90
C ASP A 393 -20.72 9.06 7.85
N ARG A 394 -20.23 9.65 6.76
CA ARG A 394 -20.97 10.20 5.63
C ARG A 394 -20.38 9.63 4.35
N LEU A 395 -21.18 9.59 3.30
CA LEU A 395 -20.72 9.20 1.96
C LEU A 395 -20.49 10.45 1.12
N SER A 396 -19.33 10.53 0.48
CA SER A 396 -19.13 11.44 -0.66
C SER A 396 -18.72 10.63 -1.88
N LEU A 397 -19.17 11.06 -3.05
CA LEU A 397 -18.88 10.43 -4.34
C LEU A 397 -18.62 11.51 -5.39
N ALA A 398 -17.67 11.26 -6.29
CA ALA A 398 -17.43 12.07 -7.49
C ALA A 398 -17.18 11.19 -8.71
N GLY A 399 -17.63 11.64 -9.86
CA GLY A 399 -17.25 11.17 -11.19
C GLY A 399 -17.44 12.29 -12.21
N MET A 400 -16.76 12.21 -13.35
CA MET A 400 -16.88 13.19 -14.43
C MET A 400 -18.20 12.99 -15.18
N LEU A 401 -18.83 14.08 -15.60
CA LEU A 401 -19.79 14.08 -16.71
C LEU A 401 -18.98 14.11 -18.00
N ILE A 402 -18.80 12.95 -18.65
CA ILE A 402 -17.75 12.74 -19.67
C ILE A 402 -17.83 13.72 -20.85
N CYS A 403 -19.04 14.11 -21.26
CA CYS A 403 -19.23 15.04 -22.37
C CYS A 403 -19.33 16.48 -21.87
N THR A 404 -18.35 16.89 -21.06
CA THR A 404 -18.13 18.24 -20.53
C THR A 404 -16.62 18.49 -20.37
N ASN A 405 -16.24 19.74 -20.14
CA ASN A 405 -14.85 20.13 -19.87
C ASN A 405 -14.42 19.68 -18.46
N ASP A 406 -15.15 20.14 -17.44
CA ASP A 406 -14.83 19.86 -16.04
C ASP A 406 -16.09 19.55 -15.19
N GLY A 407 -17.13 19.02 -15.84
CA GLY A 407 -18.39 18.68 -15.22
C GLY A 407 -18.29 17.44 -14.33
N LEU A 408 -19.00 17.46 -13.21
CA LEU A 408 -18.97 16.45 -12.17
C LEU A 408 -20.38 16.02 -11.76
N VAL A 409 -20.57 14.71 -11.54
CA VAL A 409 -21.65 14.20 -10.69
C VAL A 409 -21.12 14.08 -9.25
N ILE A 410 -21.80 14.73 -8.30
CA ILE A 410 -21.33 14.79 -6.91
C ILE A 410 -22.41 14.32 -5.94
N ALA A 411 -22.03 13.43 -5.03
CA ALA A 411 -22.68 13.30 -3.72
C ALA A 411 -21.75 13.89 -2.66
N SER A 412 -22.23 14.87 -1.89
CA SER A 412 -21.44 15.48 -0.82
C SER A 412 -22.12 15.26 0.53
N ASP A 413 -21.40 14.63 1.46
CA ASP A 413 -21.83 14.43 2.86
C ASP A 413 -23.19 13.68 3.01
N ALA A 414 -23.51 12.79 2.08
CA ALA A 414 -24.74 12.00 2.08
C ALA A 414 -24.88 11.18 3.37
N HIS A 415 -26.10 11.11 3.91
CA HIS A 415 -26.34 10.40 5.16
C HIS A 415 -26.47 8.90 4.89
N LEU A 416 -25.80 8.10 5.71
CA LEU A 416 -25.96 6.66 5.67
C LEU A 416 -27.17 6.23 6.53
N PRO A 417 -28.08 5.39 6.01
CA PRO A 417 -29.25 4.96 6.75
C PRO A 417 -28.85 4.09 7.95
N ARG A 418 -29.64 4.11 9.02
CA ARG A 418 -29.45 3.17 10.14
C ARG A 418 -29.99 1.78 9.83
N TYR A 419 -31.07 1.73 9.04
CA TYR A 419 -31.79 0.52 8.61
C TYR A 419 -32.43 0.80 7.25
N GLY A 420 -32.62 -0.25 6.43
CA GLY A 420 -33.26 -0.13 5.11
C GLY A 420 -32.41 0.69 4.14
N SER A 421 -33.07 1.32 3.17
CA SER A 421 -32.45 2.12 2.13
C SER A 421 -32.88 3.60 2.17
N VAL A 422 -32.04 4.46 1.59
CA VAL A 422 -32.33 5.86 1.29
C VAL A 422 -31.82 6.17 -0.12
N SER A 423 -32.53 7.01 -0.86
CA SER A 423 -32.13 7.44 -2.20
C SER A 423 -31.98 8.95 -2.25
N TYR A 424 -30.98 9.41 -3.02
CA TYR A 424 -30.68 10.82 -3.27
C TYR A 424 -30.68 11.06 -4.77
N GLY A 425 -31.34 12.13 -5.22
CA GLY A 425 -31.05 12.73 -6.52
C GLY A 425 -29.70 13.45 -6.45
N LEU A 426 -28.85 13.24 -7.44
CA LEU A 426 -27.58 13.94 -7.60
C LEU A 426 -27.69 14.83 -8.82
N GLU A 427 -27.23 16.06 -8.68
CA GLU A 427 -27.23 17.08 -9.72
C GLU A 427 -25.80 17.27 -10.28
N GLY A 428 -25.69 17.91 -11.45
CA GLY A 428 -24.43 18.17 -12.14
C GLY A 428 -23.75 19.46 -11.68
N PHE A 429 -22.43 19.39 -11.45
CA PHE A 429 -21.60 20.51 -11.03
C PHE A 429 -20.50 20.79 -12.04
N ASP A 430 -19.96 21.99 -11.99
CA ASP A 430 -18.83 22.48 -12.78
C ASP A 430 -17.68 22.70 -11.79
N ALA A 431 -16.49 22.18 -12.09
CA ALA A 431 -15.36 22.24 -11.17
C ALA A 431 -14.79 23.65 -11.05
N GLY A 432 -14.95 24.46 -12.10
CA GLY A 432 -14.45 25.82 -12.24
C GLY A 432 -12.96 25.87 -12.58
N THR A 433 -12.42 24.79 -13.15
CA THR A 433 -11.01 24.66 -13.54
C THR A 433 -10.80 24.81 -15.04
N GLU A 434 -11.79 24.46 -15.86
CA GLU A 434 -11.80 24.68 -17.31
C GLU A 434 -12.99 25.51 -17.79
N ASP A 435 -12.78 26.32 -18.83
CA ASP A 435 -13.84 27.03 -19.52
C ASP A 435 -14.72 26.04 -20.31
N ASN A 436 -16.05 26.15 -20.14
CA ASN A 436 -17.05 25.34 -20.87
C ASN A 436 -17.09 25.68 -22.37
N THR A 437 -16.11 25.19 -23.12
CA THR A 437 -16.00 25.44 -24.57
C THR A 437 -16.91 24.54 -25.39
N GLU A 438 -17.27 23.37 -24.87
CA GLU A 438 -18.07 22.34 -25.55
C GLU A 438 -17.45 21.85 -26.87
N LEU A 439 -16.15 22.08 -27.07
CA LEU A 439 -15.42 21.64 -28.25
C LEU A 439 -14.95 20.21 -28.04
N SER A 440 -15.15 19.36 -29.04
CA SER A 440 -14.78 17.94 -28.94
C SER A 440 -13.27 17.70 -28.84
N SER A 441 -12.47 18.71 -29.16
CA SER A 441 -11.01 18.71 -29.00
C SER A 441 -10.53 19.17 -27.61
N HIS A 442 -11.43 19.59 -26.72
CA HIS A 442 -11.13 20.06 -25.37
C HIS A 442 -11.83 19.21 -24.31
N ILE A 443 -12.27 18.01 -24.66
CA ILE A 443 -12.91 17.07 -23.74
C ILE A 443 -12.37 15.69 -24.03
N VAL A 444 -12.48 14.79 -23.06
CA VAL A 444 -11.97 13.42 -23.19
C VAL A 444 -12.62 12.65 -24.35
N ASP A 445 -11.80 11.84 -25.05
CA ASP A 445 -12.23 10.97 -26.16
C ASP A 445 -13.35 9.99 -25.78
N ALA A 446 -13.48 9.69 -24.48
CA ALA A 446 -14.55 8.84 -23.95
C ALA A 446 -15.95 9.40 -24.28
N CYS A 447 -16.10 10.70 -24.50
CA CYS A 447 -17.37 11.27 -24.94
C CYS A 447 -17.78 10.74 -26.32
N SER A 448 -16.84 10.65 -27.27
CA SER A 448 -17.12 10.08 -28.60
C SER A 448 -17.37 8.56 -28.54
N ALA A 449 -16.75 7.87 -27.58
CA ALA A 449 -16.84 6.42 -27.45
C ALA A 449 -18.10 5.94 -26.71
N LEU A 450 -18.55 6.67 -25.68
CA LEU A 450 -19.65 6.28 -24.79
C LEU A 450 -20.88 7.21 -24.90
N GLY A 451 -20.69 8.42 -25.41
CA GLY A 451 -21.73 9.42 -25.53
C GLY A 451 -22.74 9.16 -26.65
N PRO A 452 -23.73 10.05 -26.80
CA PRO A 452 -24.84 9.87 -27.73
C PRO A 452 -24.44 10.06 -29.20
N VAL A 453 -23.31 10.73 -29.46
CA VAL A 453 -22.82 11.07 -30.79
C VAL A 453 -21.33 10.81 -30.89
N VAL A 454 -20.89 10.25 -32.02
CA VAL A 454 -19.46 10.14 -32.34
C VAL A 454 -18.94 11.52 -32.72
N LEU A 455 -18.04 12.06 -31.91
CA LEU A 455 -17.36 13.35 -32.13
C LEU A 455 -15.96 13.12 -32.71
N GLN A 456 -15.36 14.17 -33.26
CA GLN A 456 -14.02 14.11 -33.84
C GLN A 456 -12.95 13.78 -32.79
N GLY A 457 -13.19 14.16 -31.53
CA GLY A 457 -12.32 13.89 -30.38
C GLY A 457 -11.08 14.78 -30.35
N ASP A 458 -10.22 14.52 -29.38
CA ASP A 458 -8.95 15.21 -29.21
C ASP A 458 -7.77 14.30 -29.55
N PRO A 459 -7.04 14.51 -30.67
CA PRO A 459 -5.95 13.64 -31.09
C PRO A 459 -4.79 13.49 -30.09
N ASN A 460 -4.66 14.40 -29.11
CA ASN A 460 -3.67 14.33 -28.03
C ASN A 460 -4.24 14.03 -26.62
N GLY A 461 -5.53 13.71 -26.49
CA GLY A 461 -6.08 13.15 -25.26
C GLY A 461 -6.28 14.13 -24.09
N ASN A 462 -6.74 15.34 -24.38
CA ASN A 462 -7.09 16.41 -23.44
C ASN A 462 -5.93 17.18 -22.79
N GLU A 463 -4.69 17.07 -23.30
CA GLU A 463 -3.49 17.79 -22.77
C GLU A 463 -3.40 19.29 -23.16
N ASN A 464 -4.52 19.96 -23.44
CA ASN A 464 -4.51 21.31 -24.02
C ASN A 464 -4.66 22.41 -22.94
N ASP A 465 -3.55 22.94 -22.41
CA ASP A 465 -3.44 24.08 -21.45
C ASP A 465 -4.27 25.36 -21.78
N ALA A 466 -4.90 25.44 -22.95
CA ALA A 466 -5.56 26.64 -23.46
C ALA A 466 -7.02 26.80 -22.99
N VAL A 467 -7.50 25.92 -22.10
CA VAL A 467 -8.91 25.87 -21.67
C VAL A 467 -9.09 26.29 -20.20
N ASP A 468 -8.03 26.47 -19.42
CA ASP A 468 -8.11 26.84 -18.00
C ASP A 468 -9.00 28.06 -17.72
N THR A 469 -9.94 27.93 -16.78
CA THR A 469 -10.65 29.08 -16.22
C THR A 469 -9.69 29.92 -15.39
N ASN A 470 -9.49 31.18 -15.77
CA ASN A 470 -8.57 32.09 -15.10
C ASN A 470 -9.24 33.40 -14.61
N PRO A 471 -9.34 33.64 -13.29
CA PRO A 471 -8.88 32.77 -12.20
C PRO A 471 -9.83 31.58 -12.00
N ALA A 472 -9.29 30.44 -11.58
CA ALA A 472 -10.08 29.26 -11.24
C ALA A 472 -11.19 29.62 -10.24
N GLN A 473 -12.38 29.06 -10.48
CA GLN A 473 -13.57 29.27 -9.67
C GLN A 473 -13.71 28.15 -8.62
N GLY A 474 -14.75 28.24 -7.79
CA GLY A 474 -15.13 27.13 -6.92
C GLY A 474 -16.15 26.24 -7.62
N ILE A 475 -16.36 25.03 -7.10
CA ILE A 475 -17.38 24.11 -7.62
C ILE A 475 -18.78 24.76 -7.54
N LEU A 476 -19.46 24.87 -8.67
CA LEU A 476 -20.78 25.49 -8.82
C LEU A 476 -21.74 24.54 -9.55
N TRP A 477 -23.03 24.89 -9.58
CA TRP A 477 -24.00 24.21 -10.44
C TRP A 477 -23.58 24.34 -11.90
N HIS A 478 -23.51 23.22 -12.61
CA HIS A 478 -23.17 23.27 -14.04
C HIS A 478 -24.36 23.86 -14.81
N PRO A 479 -24.13 24.77 -15.79
CA PRO A 479 -25.22 25.39 -16.54
C PRO A 479 -25.93 24.46 -17.54
N GLY A 480 -25.55 23.18 -17.63
CA GLY A 480 -25.85 22.31 -18.78
C GLY A 480 -25.10 22.72 -20.05
N ILE A 481 -25.46 22.12 -21.19
CA ILE A 481 -24.90 22.41 -22.52
C ILE A 481 -25.58 23.65 -23.13
N GLN A 482 -24.79 24.66 -23.45
CA GLN A 482 -25.23 25.96 -23.98
C GLN A 482 -25.19 26.05 -25.51
N GLY A 483 -24.58 25.08 -26.20
CA GLY A 483 -24.51 25.02 -27.66
C GLY A 483 -23.47 25.98 -28.24
N HIS A 484 -22.31 26.08 -27.59
CA HIS A 484 -21.21 26.97 -27.99
C HIS A 484 -20.15 26.27 -28.85
N GLY A 485 -20.12 24.93 -28.85
CA GLY A 485 -19.11 24.13 -29.53
C GLY A 485 -19.69 22.99 -30.39
N ASP A 486 -19.05 21.83 -30.31
CA ASP A 486 -19.43 20.61 -31.04
C ASP A 486 -20.52 19.79 -30.33
N LEU A 487 -20.70 20.02 -29.03
CA LEU A 487 -21.78 19.39 -28.27
C LEU A 487 -23.14 19.90 -28.76
N GLN A 488 -24.09 18.97 -28.75
CA GLN A 488 -25.46 19.16 -29.23
C GLN A 488 -26.45 18.99 -28.08
N ASP A 489 -27.69 19.43 -28.26
CA ASP A 489 -28.80 19.28 -27.28
C ASP A 489 -28.94 17.85 -26.71
N VAL A 490 -28.54 16.82 -27.47
CA VAL A 490 -28.58 15.43 -27.00
C VAL A 490 -27.57 15.10 -25.90
N HIS A 491 -26.56 15.95 -25.68
CA HIS A 491 -25.60 15.84 -24.59
C HIS A 491 -26.09 16.57 -23.33
N ASP A 492 -27.12 17.41 -23.44
CA ASP A 492 -27.63 18.17 -22.31
C ASP A 492 -28.45 17.32 -21.33
N TRP A 493 -28.73 17.87 -20.15
CA TRP A 493 -29.58 17.25 -19.13
C TRP A 493 -30.43 18.29 -18.41
N ASP A 494 -31.52 17.83 -17.79
CA ASP A 494 -32.38 18.65 -16.95
C ASP A 494 -32.63 17.94 -15.61
N GLY A 495 -32.44 18.68 -14.51
CA GLY A 495 -32.57 18.15 -13.16
C GLY A 495 -31.44 17.21 -12.72
N ASP A 496 -31.80 16.16 -11.99
CA ASP A 496 -30.87 15.18 -11.44
C ASP A 496 -30.16 14.41 -12.57
N VAL A 497 -28.83 14.36 -12.52
CA VAL A 497 -28.00 13.54 -13.41
C VAL A 497 -27.95 12.08 -12.97
N ALA A 498 -28.13 11.79 -11.67
CA ALA A 498 -28.05 10.44 -11.16
C ALA A 498 -28.97 10.19 -9.95
N THR A 499 -29.32 8.93 -9.73
CA THR A 499 -29.87 8.46 -8.45
C THR A 499 -28.82 7.67 -7.68
N LEU A 500 -28.60 8.05 -6.42
CA LEU A 500 -27.75 7.33 -5.48
C LEU A 500 -28.60 6.66 -4.41
N THR A 501 -28.70 5.34 -4.45
CA THR A 501 -29.40 4.53 -3.44
C THR A 501 -28.40 3.85 -2.51
N ILE A 502 -28.57 4.03 -1.21
CA ILE A 502 -27.71 3.47 -0.17
C ILE A 502 -28.56 2.55 0.71
N GLU A 503 -28.23 1.27 0.78
CA GLU A 503 -28.91 0.27 1.59
C GLU A 503 -28.01 -0.27 2.70
N ARG A 504 -28.54 -0.34 3.92
CA ARG A 504 -27.89 -0.98 5.07
C ARG A 504 -27.99 -2.50 4.98
N ILE A 505 -26.87 -3.21 4.79
CA ILE A 505 -26.88 -4.67 4.60
C ILE A 505 -26.48 -5.51 5.83
N ASP A 506 -26.19 -4.89 7.00
CA ASP A 506 -25.84 -5.62 8.24
C ASP A 506 -26.36 -5.04 9.59
#